data_AF-A0A355WNQ5-F1
#
_entry.id   AF-A0A355WNQ5-F1
#
_cell.length_a   1.000
_cell.length_b   1.000
_cell.length_c   1.000
_cell.angle_alpha   90.00
_cell.angle_beta   90.00
_cell.angle_gamma   90.00
#
_symmetry.space_group_name_H-M   'P 1'
#
loop_
_entity.id
_entity.type
_entity.pdbx_description
1 polymer ?
#
loop_
_entity_poly.entity_id
_entity_poly.type
_entity_poly.pdbx_seq_one_letter_code
_entity_poly.pdbx_strand_id
1 'polypeptide(L)'
;MRVFHWALLGAVLLAFVTADLFGATWLTYHIWAGASAAGLVVARLIWGVTGSTYARLTSFVTGPRETLRHLRDLVTGRAPRHLGHNPLGGWMILGLIAVVLGLAASGVAQLGGIFKTGPLGFAVSYATGEQLSELHEVFANLLLILIGLHIIGALFESWRTRENLPLAMVTGKKERRNGDHQVSQAKAMPWLAALLVATALGGAIWGARQLTARPAFGAAVAVLDPTYAAECSECHQAFNPSLMTAANWVLLMQALPDHFGEDASLDDQKQKQLTDWLVQNAADTADTKASHRLRATDPATPYTLTKTRFWTSKHRDIADETFKRAPIFSRSNCSACHSDAESGQFFPPNATLPNEAK
;
A
#
# COMPACT_ATOMS: atom_id res chain seq x y z
N MET A 1 -9.08 -20.00 -15.46
CA MET A 1 -9.96 -19.84 -14.28
C MET A 1 -9.38 -20.41 -13.00
N ARG A 2 -9.02 -21.70 -12.95
CA ARG A 2 -8.43 -22.29 -11.74
C ARG A 2 -7.12 -21.62 -11.34
N VAL A 3 -6.20 -21.52 -12.29
CA VAL A 3 -4.91 -20.82 -12.10
C VAL A 3 -5.15 -19.39 -11.61
N PHE A 4 -6.08 -18.64 -12.23
CA PHE A 4 -6.45 -17.29 -11.78
C PHE A 4 -6.92 -17.26 -10.32
N HIS A 5 -7.87 -18.12 -9.94
CA HIS A 5 -8.41 -18.14 -8.58
C HIS A 5 -7.33 -18.43 -7.54
N TRP A 6 -6.53 -19.48 -7.75
CA TRP A 6 -5.47 -19.85 -6.81
C TRP A 6 -4.32 -18.83 -6.78
N ALA A 7 -4.00 -18.21 -7.91
CA ALA A 7 -3.05 -17.10 -7.95
C ALA A 7 -3.58 -15.86 -7.21
N LEU A 8 -4.86 -15.52 -7.38
CA LEU A 8 -5.48 -14.40 -6.66
C LEU A 8 -5.55 -14.68 -5.16
N LEU A 9 -5.92 -15.91 -4.76
CA LEU A 9 -5.89 -16.33 -3.35
C LEU A 9 -4.48 -16.18 -2.77
N GLY A 10 -3.46 -16.67 -3.48
CA GLY A 10 -2.07 -16.54 -3.06
C GLY A 10 -1.62 -15.08 -2.92
N ALA A 11 -2.00 -14.22 -3.87
CA ALA A 11 -1.71 -12.79 -3.81
C ALA A 11 -2.40 -12.09 -2.63
N VAL A 12 -3.69 -12.38 -2.40
CA VAL A 12 -4.45 -11.82 -1.26
C VAL A 12 -3.87 -12.31 0.07
N LEU A 13 -3.53 -13.60 0.18
CA LEU A 13 -2.93 -14.17 1.39
C LEU A 13 -1.56 -13.56 1.66
N LEU A 14 -0.72 -13.40 0.63
CA LEU A 14 0.58 -12.74 0.78
C LEU A 14 0.41 -11.28 1.21
N ALA A 15 -0.52 -10.53 0.62
CA ALA A 15 -0.80 -9.15 1.00
C ALA A 15 -1.26 -9.06 2.47
N PHE A 16 -2.15 -9.96 2.91
CA PHE A 16 -2.64 -10.02 4.29
C PHE A 16 -1.51 -10.33 5.28
N VAL A 17 -0.75 -11.41 5.04
CA VAL A 17 0.36 -11.84 5.90
C VAL A 17 1.44 -10.77 6.02
N THR A 18 1.79 -10.11 4.92
CA THR A 18 2.83 -9.08 4.91
C THR A 18 2.41 -7.78 5.59
N ALA A 19 1.11 -7.45 5.59
CA ALA A 19 0.59 -6.29 6.32
C ALA A 19 0.56 -6.54 7.83
N ASP A 20 0.00 -7.67 8.26
CA ASP A 20 -0.35 -7.89 9.67
C ASP A 20 0.77 -8.54 10.49
N LEU A 21 1.57 -9.44 9.90
CA LEU A 21 2.51 -10.26 10.67
C LEU A 21 3.94 -9.73 10.68
N PHE A 22 4.35 -8.99 9.65
CA PHE A 22 5.76 -8.63 9.46
C PHE A 22 6.02 -7.11 9.33
N GLY A 23 4.98 -6.29 9.41
CA GLY A 23 5.08 -4.84 9.53
C GLY A 23 5.84 -4.15 8.38
N ALA A 24 6.48 -3.02 8.70
CA ALA A 24 6.96 -2.06 7.71
C ALA A 24 8.09 -2.59 6.80
N THR A 25 8.87 -3.58 7.27
CA THR A 25 9.96 -4.21 6.50
C THR A 25 9.44 -5.01 5.29
N TRP A 26 8.20 -5.51 5.36
CA TRP A 26 7.60 -6.31 4.29
C TRP A 26 6.66 -5.53 3.39
N LEU A 27 6.64 -4.19 3.52
CA LEU A 27 5.80 -3.31 2.74
C LEU A 27 5.99 -3.50 1.23
N THR A 28 7.23 -3.74 0.77
CA THR A 28 7.49 -4.03 -0.64
C THR A 28 6.71 -5.26 -1.11
N TYR A 29 6.75 -6.36 -0.36
CA TYR A 29 6.01 -7.57 -0.73
C TYR A 29 4.49 -7.35 -0.72
N HIS A 30 3.98 -6.57 0.23
CA HIS A 30 2.57 -6.18 0.25
C HIS A 30 2.17 -5.41 -1.03
N ILE A 31 2.97 -4.42 -1.44
CA ILE A 31 2.73 -3.63 -2.66
C ILE A 31 2.74 -4.54 -3.89
N TRP A 32 3.72 -5.45 -4.01
CA TRP A 32 3.82 -6.38 -5.14
C TRP A 32 2.64 -7.35 -5.18
N ALA A 33 2.21 -7.85 -4.02
CA ALA A 33 1.04 -8.71 -3.91
C ALA A 33 -0.26 -8.00 -4.32
N GLY A 34 -0.46 -6.76 -3.85
CA GLY A 34 -1.59 -5.92 -4.26
C GLY A 34 -1.59 -5.60 -5.75
N ALA A 35 -0.44 -5.23 -6.32
CA ALA A 35 -0.30 -4.98 -7.75
C ALA A 35 -0.57 -6.24 -8.60
N SER A 36 -0.11 -7.40 -8.13
CA SER A 36 -0.37 -8.70 -8.77
C SER A 36 -1.86 -9.04 -8.72
N ALA A 37 -2.54 -8.84 -7.59
CA ALA A 37 -3.98 -9.05 -7.46
C ALA A 37 -4.78 -8.13 -8.41
N ALA A 38 -4.41 -6.85 -8.50
CA ALA A 38 -5.02 -5.91 -9.44
C ALA A 38 -4.84 -6.35 -10.90
N GLY A 39 -3.62 -6.72 -11.30
CA GLY A 39 -3.33 -7.22 -12.65
C GLY A 39 -4.10 -8.50 -12.98
N LEU A 40 -4.19 -9.44 -12.04
CA LEU A 40 -4.99 -10.66 -12.18
C LEU A 40 -6.48 -10.32 -12.37
N VAL A 41 -7.03 -9.39 -11.59
CA VAL A 41 -8.44 -8.97 -11.69
C VAL A 41 -8.73 -8.29 -13.03
N VAL A 42 -7.84 -7.42 -13.51
CA VAL A 42 -7.97 -6.81 -14.85
C VAL A 42 -7.95 -7.91 -15.93
N ALA A 43 -7.01 -8.85 -15.86
CA ALA A 43 -6.97 -9.98 -16.78
C ALA A 43 -8.24 -10.84 -16.71
N ARG A 44 -8.82 -11.01 -15.51
CA ARG A 44 -10.08 -11.73 -15.31
C ARG A 44 -11.27 -11.00 -15.92
N LEU A 45 -11.33 -9.68 -15.85
CA LEU A 45 -12.37 -8.87 -16.48
C LEU A 45 -12.30 -9.00 -18.00
N ILE A 46 -11.10 -8.87 -18.59
CA ILE A 46 -10.86 -9.08 -20.02
C ILE A 46 -11.27 -10.50 -20.45
N TRP A 47 -10.83 -11.51 -19.69
CA TRP A 47 -11.22 -12.92 -19.92
C TRP A 47 -12.73 -13.16 -19.70
N GLY A 48 -13.37 -12.33 -18.88
CA GLY A 48 -14.81 -12.32 -18.65
C GLY A 48 -15.64 -11.84 -19.84
N VAL A 49 -15.00 -11.24 -20.84
CA VAL A 49 -15.64 -10.84 -22.10
C VAL A 49 -15.18 -11.73 -23.26
N THR A 50 -13.89 -12.07 -23.29
CA THR A 50 -13.26 -12.80 -24.41
C THR A 50 -13.21 -14.32 -24.25
N GLY A 51 -13.47 -14.84 -23.04
CA GLY A 51 -13.35 -16.25 -22.70
C GLY A 51 -14.49 -17.14 -23.22
N SER A 52 -14.38 -18.43 -22.89
CA SER A 52 -15.39 -19.47 -23.20
C SER A 52 -16.67 -19.30 -22.39
N THR A 53 -17.72 -20.06 -22.73
CA THR A 53 -19.06 -20.08 -22.11
C THR A 53 -19.06 -19.76 -20.61
N TYR A 54 -18.43 -20.60 -19.77
CA TYR A 54 -18.45 -20.46 -18.32
C TYR A 54 -17.46 -19.42 -17.76
N ALA A 55 -16.66 -18.80 -18.62
CA ALA A 55 -15.77 -17.71 -18.24
C ALA A 55 -16.46 -16.35 -18.25
N ARG A 56 -17.47 -16.21 -19.12
CA ARG A 56 -18.08 -14.92 -19.42
C ARG A 56 -18.89 -14.38 -18.25
N LEU A 57 -18.77 -13.09 -17.95
CA LEU A 57 -19.55 -12.47 -16.87
C LEU A 57 -21.05 -12.62 -17.13
N THR A 58 -21.47 -12.46 -18.38
CA THR A 58 -22.88 -12.64 -18.80
C THR A 58 -23.42 -14.05 -18.62
N SER A 59 -22.55 -15.05 -18.43
CA SER A 59 -22.98 -16.44 -18.23
C SER A 59 -23.47 -16.74 -16.81
N PHE A 60 -23.16 -15.86 -15.85
CA PHE A 60 -23.47 -16.10 -14.44
C PHE A 60 -23.91 -14.86 -13.66
N VAL A 61 -23.62 -13.65 -14.17
CA VAL A 61 -24.15 -12.41 -13.60
C VAL A 61 -25.57 -12.22 -14.11
N THR A 62 -26.53 -12.29 -13.20
CA THR A 62 -27.95 -12.10 -13.51
C THR A 62 -28.47 -10.81 -12.90
N GLY A 63 -29.56 -10.28 -13.46
CA GLY A 63 -30.16 -9.04 -12.96
C GLY A 63 -30.73 -9.16 -11.54
N PRO A 64 -30.98 -8.04 -10.83
CA PRO A 64 -31.45 -8.05 -9.44
C PRO A 64 -32.75 -8.84 -9.24
N ARG A 65 -33.71 -8.72 -10.18
CA ARG A 65 -34.98 -9.47 -10.13
C ARG A 65 -34.77 -10.98 -10.16
N GLU A 66 -33.81 -11.44 -10.98
CA GLU A 66 -33.48 -12.86 -11.10
C GLU A 66 -32.80 -13.39 -9.84
N THR A 67 -31.93 -12.57 -9.25
CA THR A 67 -31.25 -12.91 -8.01
C THR A 67 -32.23 -13.02 -6.85
N LEU A 68 -33.20 -12.10 -6.76
CA LEU A 68 -34.28 -12.17 -5.76
C LEU A 68 -35.18 -13.39 -5.95
N ARG A 69 -35.48 -13.75 -7.20
CA ARG A 69 -36.20 -14.99 -7.52
C ARG A 69 -35.41 -16.21 -7.06
N HIS A 70 -34.13 -16.28 -7.38
CA HIS A 70 -33.25 -17.37 -6.96
C HIS A 70 -33.14 -17.47 -5.44
N LEU A 71 -33.09 -16.34 -4.71
CA LEU A 71 -33.13 -16.31 -3.25
C LEU A 71 -34.42 -16.93 -2.71
N ARG A 72 -35.58 -16.57 -3.27
CA ARG A 72 -36.87 -17.19 -2.90
C ARG A 72 -36.88 -18.69 -3.19
N ASP A 73 -36.35 -19.09 -4.34
CA ASP A 73 -36.27 -20.50 -4.72
C ASP A 73 -35.31 -21.29 -3.80
N LEU A 74 -34.25 -20.66 -3.30
CA LEU A 74 -33.34 -21.26 -2.30
C LEU A 74 -34.07 -21.49 -0.98
N VAL A 75 -34.79 -20.48 -0.49
CA VAL A 75 -35.55 -20.58 0.78
C VAL A 75 -36.67 -21.62 0.68
N THR A 76 -37.30 -21.76 -0.48
CA THR A 76 -38.38 -22.74 -0.71
C THR A 76 -37.90 -24.13 -1.12
N GLY A 77 -36.58 -24.35 -1.20
CA GLY A 77 -35.98 -25.64 -1.57
C GLY A 77 -36.14 -26.01 -3.06
N ARG A 78 -36.52 -25.06 -3.92
CA ARG A 78 -36.79 -25.24 -5.36
C ARG A 78 -35.68 -24.72 -6.28
N ALA A 79 -34.61 -24.16 -5.72
CA ALA A 79 -33.55 -23.54 -6.50
C ALA A 79 -32.87 -24.52 -7.48
N PRO A 80 -32.83 -24.19 -8.79
CA PRO A 80 -32.23 -25.05 -9.79
C PRO A 80 -30.71 -25.17 -9.59
N ARG A 81 -30.17 -26.30 -10.02
CA ARG A 81 -28.72 -26.56 -9.99
C ARG A 81 -28.04 -25.84 -11.16
N HIS A 82 -26.93 -25.18 -10.86
CA HIS A 82 -26.14 -24.44 -11.84
C HIS A 82 -24.77 -25.13 -12.04
N LEU A 83 -24.43 -25.42 -13.31
CA LEU A 83 -23.10 -25.92 -13.66
C LEU A 83 -22.02 -24.84 -13.43
N GLY A 84 -22.34 -23.58 -13.75
CA GLY A 84 -21.52 -22.41 -13.46
C GLY A 84 -21.72 -21.89 -12.04
N HIS A 85 -21.73 -20.56 -11.89
CA HIS A 85 -22.16 -19.92 -10.64
C HIS A 85 -23.67 -19.73 -10.67
N ASN A 86 -24.30 -19.87 -9.50
CA ASN A 86 -25.67 -19.42 -9.31
C ASN A 86 -25.71 -17.88 -9.21
N PRO A 87 -26.89 -17.24 -9.29
CA PRO A 87 -27.04 -15.79 -9.19
C PRO A 87 -26.31 -15.13 -8.01
N LEU A 88 -26.39 -15.73 -6.82
CA LEU A 88 -25.71 -15.20 -5.62
C LEU A 88 -24.18 -15.28 -5.74
N GLY A 89 -23.67 -16.40 -6.23
CA GLY A 89 -22.24 -16.59 -6.50
C GLY A 89 -21.73 -15.60 -7.55
N GLY A 90 -22.55 -15.27 -8.54
CA GLY A 90 -22.22 -14.26 -9.53
C GLY A 90 -22.05 -12.86 -8.95
N TRP A 91 -22.97 -12.44 -8.08
CA TRP A 91 -22.85 -11.16 -7.35
C TRP A 91 -21.69 -11.15 -6.36
N MET A 92 -21.42 -12.26 -5.68
CA MET A 92 -20.25 -12.39 -4.80
C MET A 92 -18.94 -12.18 -5.57
N ILE A 93 -18.80 -12.73 -6.78
CA ILE A 93 -17.62 -12.50 -7.63
C ILE A 93 -17.46 -11.02 -7.97
N LEU A 94 -18.55 -10.34 -8.35
CA LEU A 94 -18.50 -8.90 -8.65
C LEU A 94 -18.13 -8.08 -7.43
N GLY A 95 -18.67 -8.43 -6.24
CA GLY A 95 -18.32 -7.79 -4.98
C GLY A 95 -16.84 -7.95 -4.64
N LEU A 96 -16.31 -9.17 -4.70
CA LEU A 96 -14.89 -9.44 -4.47
C LEU A 96 -13.99 -8.69 -5.47
N ILE A 97 -14.35 -8.67 -6.76
CA ILE A 97 -13.63 -7.91 -7.79
C ILE A 97 -13.64 -6.41 -7.47
N ALA A 98 -14.80 -5.85 -7.14
CA ALA A 98 -14.94 -4.43 -6.84
C ALA A 98 -14.11 -4.03 -5.62
N VAL A 99 -14.12 -4.84 -4.56
CA VAL A 99 -13.33 -4.59 -3.35
C VAL A 99 -11.83 -4.70 -3.62
N VAL A 100 -11.38 -5.70 -4.39
CA VAL A 100 -9.96 -5.80 -4.77
C VAL A 100 -9.50 -4.61 -5.63
N LEU A 101 -10.35 -4.12 -6.54
CA LEU A 101 -10.05 -2.90 -7.29
C LEU A 101 -10.04 -1.66 -6.39
N GLY A 102 -10.94 -1.58 -5.41
CA GLY A 102 -10.95 -0.52 -4.38
C GLY A 102 -9.68 -0.52 -3.54
N LEU A 103 -9.20 -1.70 -3.12
CA LEU A 103 -7.90 -1.88 -2.44
C LEU A 103 -6.74 -1.42 -3.32
N ALA A 104 -6.70 -1.82 -4.58
CA ALA A 104 -5.64 -1.41 -5.49
C ALA A 104 -5.61 0.12 -5.69
N ALA A 105 -6.78 0.75 -5.90
CA ALA A 105 -6.89 2.19 -6.09
C ALA A 105 -6.49 2.98 -4.84
N SER A 106 -7.06 2.62 -3.67
CA SER A 106 -6.72 3.24 -2.39
C SER A 106 -5.24 3.02 -2.02
N GLY A 107 -4.68 1.83 -2.29
CA GLY A 107 -3.29 1.51 -2.00
C GLY A 107 -2.30 2.34 -2.82
N VAL A 108 -2.54 2.50 -4.13
CA VAL A 108 -1.70 3.36 -4.99
C VAL A 108 -1.80 4.83 -4.56
N ALA A 109 -2.98 5.27 -4.17
CA ALA A 109 -3.20 6.65 -3.75
C ALA A 109 -2.61 6.96 -2.37
N GLN A 110 -2.68 6.02 -1.42
CA GLN A 110 -1.99 6.12 -0.13
C GLN A 110 -0.47 6.10 -0.32
N LEU A 111 0.07 5.26 -1.21
CA LEU A 111 1.50 5.24 -1.53
C LEU A 111 1.97 6.60 -2.02
N GLY A 112 1.16 7.24 -2.88
CA GLY A 112 1.39 8.61 -3.34
C GLY A 112 1.26 9.67 -2.25
N GLY A 113 0.20 9.64 -1.44
CA GLY A 113 -0.06 10.68 -0.44
C GLY A 113 0.87 10.62 0.78
N ILE A 114 1.03 9.43 1.37
CA ILE A 114 1.78 9.25 2.62
C ILE A 114 3.28 9.20 2.37
N PHE A 115 3.70 8.39 1.38
CA PHE A 115 5.11 8.11 1.13
C PHE A 115 5.67 8.90 -0.05
N LYS A 116 4.86 9.74 -0.71
CA LYS A 116 5.29 10.61 -1.82
C LYS A 116 5.97 9.84 -2.96
N THR A 117 5.56 8.58 -3.16
CA THR A 117 6.15 7.69 -4.15
C THR A 117 5.07 7.03 -5.02
N GLY A 118 5.49 6.49 -6.16
CA GLY A 118 4.60 5.89 -7.14
C GLY A 118 3.80 6.91 -7.95
N PRO A 119 2.84 6.43 -8.77
CA PRO A 119 2.26 7.23 -9.85
C PRO A 119 1.29 8.32 -9.39
N LEU A 120 0.94 8.38 -8.11
CA LEU A 120 0.10 9.43 -7.53
C LEU A 120 0.87 10.35 -6.57
N GLY A 121 2.18 10.17 -6.41
CA GLY A 121 3.02 11.00 -5.53
C GLY A 121 2.99 12.49 -5.88
N PHE A 122 2.85 12.82 -7.17
CA PHE A 122 2.79 14.21 -7.66
C PHE A 122 1.44 14.92 -7.42
N ALA A 123 0.39 14.18 -7.01
CA ALA A 123 -0.99 14.68 -7.04
C ALA A 123 -1.73 14.59 -5.70
N VAL A 124 -1.27 13.76 -4.76
CA VAL A 124 -2.01 13.46 -3.53
C VAL A 124 -1.33 14.08 -2.32
N SER A 125 -2.09 14.85 -1.54
CA SER A 125 -1.63 15.42 -0.28
C SER A 125 -1.46 14.36 0.82
N TYR A 126 -0.67 14.64 1.84
CA TYR A 126 -0.52 13.75 2.99
C TYR A 126 -1.86 13.49 3.70
N ALA A 127 -2.65 14.53 3.94
CA ALA A 127 -3.96 14.42 4.58
C ALA A 127 -4.93 13.54 3.78
N THR A 128 -4.97 13.70 2.46
CA THR A 128 -5.76 12.81 1.58
C THR A 128 -5.23 11.38 1.62
N GLY A 129 -3.90 11.22 1.66
CA GLY A 129 -3.25 9.91 1.81
C GLY A 129 -3.65 9.19 3.09
N GLU A 130 -3.76 9.90 4.22
CA GLU A 130 -4.23 9.32 5.50
C GLU A 130 -5.68 8.85 5.42
N GLN A 131 -6.58 9.67 4.86
CA GLN A 131 -8.00 9.28 4.67
C GLN A 131 -8.14 8.04 3.78
N LEU A 132 -7.32 7.96 2.72
CA LEU A 132 -7.29 6.80 1.84
C LEU A 132 -6.71 5.55 2.49
N SER A 133 -5.85 5.72 3.51
CA SER A 133 -5.35 4.61 4.32
C SER A 133 -6.45 4.00 5.17
N GLU A 134 -7.28 4.81 5.80
CA GLU A 134 -8.47 4.34 6.54
C GLU A 134 -9.44 3.63 5.59
N LEU A 135 -9.66 4.19 4.39
CA LEU A 135 -10.49 3.54 3.37
C LEU A 135 -9.91 2.20 2.90
N HIS A 136 -8.58 2.10 2.76
CA HIS A 136 -7.91 0.85 2.42
C HIS A 136 -8.13 -0.21 3.50
N GLU A 137 -8.04 0.16 4.77
CA GLU A 137 -8.33 -0.73 5.91
C GLU A 137 -9.79 -1.19 5.92
N VAL A 138 -10.74 -0.28 5.65
CA VAL A 138 -12.16 -0.63 5.51
C VAL A 138 -12.37 -1.65 4.40
N PHE A 139 -11.75 -1.46 3.23
CA PHE A 139 -11.84 -2.43 2.14
C PHE A 139 -11.16 -3.76 2.47
N ALA A 140 -10.07 -3.75 3.23
CA ALA A 140 -9.38 -4.97 3.64
C ALA A 140 -10.27 -5.82 4.56
N ASN A 141 -10.86 -5.18 5.57
CA ASN A 141 -11.83 -5.83 6.47
C ASN A 141 -13.06 -6.34 5.70
N LEU A 142 -13.60 -5.53 4.79
CA LEU A 142 -14.71 -5.95 3.93
C LEU A 142 -14.33 -7.15 3.05
N LEU A 143 -13.13 -7.19 2.49
CA LEU A 143 -12.64 -8.31 1.69
C LEU A 143 -12.63 -9.61 2.51
N LEU A 144 -12.11 -9.57 3.74
CA LEU A 144 -12.06 -10.73 4.63
C LEU A 144 -13.47 -11.25 4.95
N ILE A 145 -14.41 -10.35 5.24
CA ILE A 145 -15.83 -10.70 5.45
C ILE A 145 -16.41 -11.38 4.21
N LEU A 146 -16.20 -10.80 3.02
CA LEU A 146 -16.71 -11.36 1.76
C LEU A 146 -16.06 -12.71 1.44
N ILE A 147 -14.78 -12.91 1.74
CA ILE A 147 -14.10 -14.21 1.62
C ILE A 147 -14.76 -15.23 2.55
N GLY A 148 -15.02 -14.88 3.81
CA GLY A 148 -15.73 -15.74 4.74
C GLY A 148 -17.13 -16.15 4.24
N LEU A 149 -17.91 -15.16 3.79
CA LEU A 149 -19.23 -15.40 3.19
C LEU A 149 -19.15 -16.25 1.93
N HIS A 150 -18.12 -16.05 1.11
CA HIS A 150 -17.89 -16.82 -0.11
C HIS A 150 -17.63 -18.30 0.22
N ILE A 151 -16.77 -18.58 1.21
CA ILE A 151 -16.48 -19.94 1.67
C ILE A 151 -17.74 -20.59 2.23
N ILE A 152 -18.47 -19.90 3.11
CA ILE A 152 -19.74 -20.40 3.68
C ILE A 152 -20.74 -20.72 2.57
N GLY A 153 -20.91 -19.83 1.59
CA GLY A 153 -21.78 -20.05 0.45
C GLY A 153 -21.37 -21.25 -0.40
N ALA A 154 -20.07 -21.45 -0.62
CA ALA A 154 -19.55 -22.60 -1.36
C ALA A 154 -19.78 -23.93 -0.60
N LEU A 155 -19.60 -23.94 0.73
CA LEU A 155 -19.88 -25.10 1.57
C LEU A 155 -21.38 -25.43 1.63
N PHE A 156 -22.22 -24.41 1.80
CA PHE A 156 -23.67 -24.55 1.79
C PHE A 156 -24.17 -25.12 0.47
N GLU A 157 -23.72 -24.56 -0.66
CA GLU A 157 -24.11 -25.05 -1.98
C GLU A 157 -23.57 -26.46 -2.23
N SER A 158 -22.36 -26.78 -1.74
CA SER A 158 -21.81 -28.14 -1.84
C SER A 158 -22.66 -29.17 -1.11
N TRP A 159 -23.11 -28.83 0.11
CA TRP A 159 -24.02 -29.67 0.89
C TRP A 159 -25.40 -29.79 0.23
N ARG A 160 -26.01 -28.68 -0.19
CA ARG A 160 -27.33 -28.64 -0.82
C ARG A 160 -27.39 -29.43 -2.12
N THR A 161 -26.37 -29.29 -2.97
CA THR A 161 -26.33 -29.91 -4.30
C THR A 161 -25.68 -31.30 -4.29
N ARG A 162 -25.15 -31.73 -3.14
CA ARG A 162 -24.35 -32.96 -2.96
C ARG A 162 -23.21 -33.04 -3.99
N GLU A 163 -22.50 -31.94 -4.18
CA GLU A 163 -21.38 -31.81 -5.09
C GLU A 163 -20.25 -31.07 -4.39
N ASN A 164 -19.02 -31.60 -4.42
CA ASN A 164 -17.89 -30.97 -3.73
C ASN A 164 -17.33 -29.81 -4.60
N LEU A 165 -17.83 -28.59 -4.37
CA LEU A 165 -17.41 -27.41 -5.12
C LEU A 165 -15.93 -27.03 -4.89
N PRO A 166 -15.37 -27.12 -3.67
CA PRO A 166 -13.94 -26.93 -3.46
C PRO A 166 -13.09 -27.89 -4.30
N LEU A 167 -13.44 -29.18 -4.32
CA LEU A 167 -12.74 -30.17 -5.15
C LEU A 167 -12.94 -29.92 -6.65
N ALA A 168 -14.13 -29.48 -7.07
CA ALA A 168 -14.38 -29.06 -8.44
C ALA A 168 -13.50 -27.87 -8.85
N MET A 169 -13.12 -27.00 -7.90
CA MET A 169 -12.24 -25.88 -8.18
C MET A 169 -10.77 -26.27 -8.34
N VAL A 170 -10.37 -27.42 -7.81
CA VAL A 170 -9.04 -28.03 -8.04
C VAL A 170 -9.05 -28.85 -9.32
N THR A 171 -10.00 -29.78 -9.44
CA THR A 171 -10.08 -30.75 -10.55
C THR A 171 -10.61 -30.14 -11.85
N GLY A 172 -11.44 -29.09 -11.75
CA GLY A 172 -12.12 -28.47 -12.88
C GLY A 172 -13.28 -29.29 -13.44
N LYS A 173 -13.73 -30.34 -12.74
CA LYS A 173 -14.78 -31.24 -13.20
C LYS A 173 -16.03 -31.06 -12.33
N LYS A 174 -17.18 -30.95 -12.99
CA LYS A 174 -18.51 -31.00 -12.38
C LYS A 174 -19.36 -32.03 -13.12
N GLU A 175 -20.23 -32.71 -12.39
CA GLU A 175 -21.11 -33.74 -12.96
C GLU A 175 -22.31 -33.07 -13.65
N ARG A 176 -22.60 -33.41 -14.92
CA ARG A 176 -23.81 -32.91 -15.60
C ARG A 176 -24.99 -33.82 -15.25
N ARG A 177 -26.09 -33.24 -14.75
CA ARG A 177 -27.34 -33.93 -14.43
C ARG A 177 -28.51 -33.36 -15.22
N ASN A 178 -29.56 -34.16 -15.38
CA ASN A 178 -30.80 -33.71 -16.00
C ASN A 178 -31.44 -32.61 -15.15
N GLY A 179 -31.84 -31.49 -15.79
CA GLY A 179 -32.41 -30.33 -15.11
C GLY A 179 -31.42 -29.23 -14.72
N ASP A 180 -30.11 -29.40 -15.02
CA ASP A 180 -29.14 -28.33 -14.82
C ASP A 180 -29.45 -27.10 -15.71
N HIS A 181 -29.25 -25.89 -15.15
CA HIS A 181 -29.47 -24.65 -15.86
C HIS A 181 -28.55 -24.53 -17.09
N GLN A 182 -29.15 -24.28 -18.26
CA GLN A 182 -28.44 -24.18 -19.54
C GLN A 182 -27.86 -22.78 -19.73
N VAL A 183 -26.62 -22.71 -20.21
CA VAL A 183 -25.92 -21.45 -20.49
C VAL A 183 -25.64 -21.35 -21.99
N SER A 184 -25.83 -20.15 -22.57
CA SER A 184 -25.53 -19.87 -23.97
C SER A 184 -24.07 -20.16 -24.30
N GLN A 185 -23.81 -20.96 -25.33
CA GLN A 185 -22.45 -21.32 -25.73
C GLN A 185 -21.69 -20.12 -26.29
N ALA A 186 -20.43 -19.96 -25.89
CA ALA A 186 -19.54 -18.95 -26.42
C ALA A 186 -18.14 -19.53 -26.68
N LYS A 187 -17.57 -19.18 -27.84
CA LYS A 187 -16.19 -19.55 -28.21
C LYS A 187 -15.20 -18.61 -27.52
N ALA A 188 -14.07 -19.17 -27.08
CA ALA A 188 -12.99 -18.40 -26.49
C ALA A 188 -12.12 -17.73 -27.56
N MET A 189 -11.62 -16.53 -27.26
CA MET A 189 -10.72 -15.76 -28.11
C MET A 189 -9.39 -15.49 -27.37
N PRO A 190 -8.53 -16.51 -27.19
CA PRO A 190 -7.36 -16.40 -26.32
C PRO A 190 -6.31 -15.40 -26.79
N TRP A 191 -6.08 -15.29 -28.10
CA TRP A 191 -5.11 -14.33 -28.65
C TRP A 191 -5.55 -12.88 -28.47
N LEU A 192 -6.84 -12.60 -28.70
CA LEU A 192 -7.40 -11.28 -28.42
C LEU A 192 -7.28 -10.95 -26.92
N ALA A 193 -7.60 -11.90 -26.05
CA ALA A 193 -7.45 -11.72 -24.61
C ALA A 193 -6.00 -11.41 -24.21
N ALA A 194 -5.04 -12.17 -24.74
CA ALA A 194 -3.62 -11.98 -24.48
C ALA A 194 -3.14 -10.59 -24.95
N LEU A 195 -3.54 -10.17 -26.15
CA LEU A 195 -3.24 -8.85 -26.67
C LEU A 195 -3.81 -7.74 -25.78
N LEU A 196 -5.09 -7.82 -25.40
CA LEU A 196 -5.74 -6.82 -24.55
C LEU A 196 -5.10 -6.75 -23.16
N VAL A 197 -4.76 -7.89 -22.56
CA VAL A 197 -4.06 -7.94 -21.27
C VAL A 197 -2.66 -7.32 -21.39
N ALA A 198 -1.89 -7.68 -22.41
CA ALA A 198 -0.56 -7.14 -22.64
C ALA A 198 -0.60 -5.62 -22.85
N THR A 199 -1.53 -5.12 -23.65
CA THR A 199 -1.72 -3.68 -23.88
C THR A 199 -2.15 -2.96 -22.59
N ALA A 200 -3.09 -3.51 -21.82
CA ALA A 200 -3.55 -2.90 -20.58
C ALA A 200 -2.42 -2.83 -19.54
N LEU A 201 -1.68 -3.91 -19.33
CA LEU A 201 -0.56 -3.95 -18.39
C LEU A 201 0.61 -3.09 -18.85
N GLY A 202 0.97 -3.16 -20.14
CA GLY A 202 2.02 -2.34 -20.73
C GLY A 202 1.72 -0.84 -20.64
N GLY A 203 0.48 -0.45 -20.96
CA GLY A 203 0.00 0.92 -20.82
C GLY A 203 -0.01 1.41 -19.36
N ALA A 204 -0.46 0.56 -18.43
CA ALA A 204 -0.44 0.88 -17.00
C ALA A 204 0.98 1.07 -16.46
N ILE A 205 1.92 0.17 -16.81
CA ILE A 205 3.32 0.27 -16.41
C ILE A 205 3.97 1.51 -17.01
N TRP A 206 3.76 1.76 -18.30
CA TRP A 206 4.30 2.94 -18.98
C TRP A 206 3.75 4.22 -18.33
N GLY A 207 2.45 4.34 -18.16
CA GLY A 207 1.80 5.49 -17.53
C GLY A 207 2.29 5.68 -16.09
N ALA A 208 2.37 4.61 -15.31
CA ALA A 208 2.85 4.69 -13.93
C ALA A 208 4.29 5.21 -13.85
N ARG A 209 5.17 4.79 -14.76
CA ARG A 209 6.55 5.30 -14.85
C ARG A 209 6.59 6.80 -15.18
N GLN A 210 5.80 7.25 -16.16
CA GLN A 210 5.73 8.67 -16.52
C GLN A 210 5.23 9.54 -15.36
N LEU A 211 4.21 9.06 -14.64
CA LEU A 211 3.65 9.80 -13.51
C LEU A 211 4.58 9.79 -12.29
N THR A 212 5.27 8.68 -12.03
CA THR A 212 6.23 8.56 -10.91
C THR A 212 7.46 9.46 -11.11
N ALA A 213 7.84 9.75 -12.36
CA ALA A 213 8.95 10.65 -12.67
C ALA A 213 8.65 12.14 -12.38
N ARG A 214 7.39 12.49 -12.07
CA ARG A 214 7.02 13.87 -11.74
C ARG A 214 7.41 14.21 -10.30
N PRO A 215 7.80 15.47 -10.01
CA PRO A 215 8.06 15.91 -8.65
C PRO A 215 6.87 15.63 -7.74
N ALA A 216 7.12 15.07 -6.56
CA ALA A 216 6.05 14.75 -5.63
C ALA A 216 5.39 16.02 -5.06
N PHE A 217 4.09 15.95 -4.79
CA PHE A 217 3.32 17.06 -4.25
C PHE A 217 3.83 17.40 -2.84
N GLY A 218 4.28 18.64 -2.65
CA GLY A 218 4.84 19.10 -1.37
C GLY A 218 6.04 18.27 -0.92
N ALA A 219 6.87 17.81 -1.84
CA ALA A 219 8.12 17.12 -1.49
C ALA A 219 9.01 18.01 -0.63
N ALA A 220 9.75 17.39 0.30
CA ALA A 220 10.84 18.06 0.99
C ALA A 220 11.94 18.47 0.02
N VAL A 221 12.78 19.42 0.43
CA VAL A 221 13.97 19.80 -0.34
C VAL A 221 14.86 18.57 -0.58
N ALA A 222 15.14 18.29 -1.85
CA ALA A 222 15.86 17.07 -2.25
C ALA A 222 17.39 17.26 -2.20
N VAL A 223 17.87 18.48 -2.40
CA VAL A 223 19.30 18.82 -2.40
C VAL A 223 19.54 19.84 -1.29
N LEU A 224 20.39 19.48 -0.33
CA LEU A 224 20.73 20.35 0.78
C LEU A 224 21.60 21.53 0.31
N ASP A 225 21.47 22.69 0.96
CA ASP A 225 22.36 23.81 0.72
C ASP A 225 23.82 23.39 1.00
N PRO A 226 24.79 23.65 0.10
CA PRO A 226 26.17 23.20 0.29
C PRO A 226 26.83 23.76 1.55
N THR A 227 26.47 24.98 1.96
CA THR A 227 26.98 25.60 3.18
C THR A 227 26.38 24.90 4.39
N TYR A 228 25.06 24.67 4.40
CA TYR A 228 24.41 23.88 5.45
C TYR A 228 25.02 22.48 5.58
N ALA A 229 25.20 21.79 4.45
CA ALA A 229 25.80 20.47 4.44
C ALA A 229 27.24 20.50 4.98
N ALA A 230 28.05 21.50 4.61
CA ALA A 230 29.41 21.62 5.12
C ALA A 230 29.45 21.89 6.63
N GLU A 231 28.76 22.94 7.09
CA GLU A 231 28.84 23.41 8.48
C GLU A 231 28.12 22.46 9.45
N CYS A 232 27.02 21.82 9.03
CA CYS A 232 26.20 21.00 9.92
C CYS A 232 26.42 19.49 9.78
N SER A 233 27.36 19.05 8.92
CA SER A 233 27.72 17.62 8.80
C SER A 233 29.00 17.19 9.51
N GLU A 234 29.74 18.12 10.11
CA GLU A 234 31.04 17.82 10.75
C GLU A 234 30.89 16.91 11.97
N CYS A 235 29.81 17.07 12.75
CA CYS A 235 29.59 16.31 13.99
C CYS A 235 28.55 15.18 13.85
N HIS A 236 27.53 15.39 13.01
CA HIS A 236 26.45 14.42 12.77
C HIS A 236 26.00 14.53 11.31
N GLN A 237 25.17 13.62 10.80
CA GLN A 237 24.58 13.79 9.46
C GLN A 237 23.82 15.13 9.32
N ALA A 238 23.85 15.75 8.14
CA ALA A 238 23.01 16.92 7.90
C ALA A 238 21.52 16.50 7.86
N PHE A 239 20.73 16.94 8.84
CA PHE A 239 19.31 16.61 8.90
C PHE A 239 18.53 17.35 7.81
N ASN A 240 17.56 16.69 7.18
CA ASN A 240 16.70 17.39 6.23
C ASN A 240 15.88 18.48 6.96
N PRO A 241 15.79 19.71 6.42
CA PRO A 241 15.06 20.81 7.07
C PRO A 241 13.59 20.51 7.34
N SER A 242 12.98 19.63 6.53
CA SER A 242 11.57 19.25 6.66
C SER A 242 11.24 18.45 7.92
N LEU A 243 12.23 18.06 8.73
CA LEU A 243 12.02 17.26 9.94
C LEU A 243 11.64 18.10 11.17
N MET A 244 11.75 19.42 11.08
CA MET A 244 11.53 20.33 12.19
C MET A 244 10.83 21.61 11.72
N THR A 245 10.03 22.24 12.58
CA THR A 245 9.32 23.48 12.24
C THR A 245 10.27 24.66 12.10
N ALA A 246 9.86 25.69 11.36
CA ALA A 246 10.57 26.94 11.23
C ALA A 246 10.89 27.57 12.60
N ALA A 247 9.92 27.55 13.52
CA ALA A 247 10.10 28.08 14.87
C ALA A 247 11.19 27.33 15.65
N ASN A 248 11.22 26.00 15.54
CA ASN A 248 12.22 25.19 16.24
C ASN A 248 13.61 25.29 15.58
N TRP A 249 13.69 25.50 14.26
CA TRP A 249 14.95 25.83 13.60
C TRP A 249 15.53 27.16 14.10
N VAL A 250 14.70 28.19 14.25
CA VAL A 250 15.15 29.48 14.82
C VAL A 250 15.68 29.29 16.24
N LEU A 251 14.99 28.52 17.08
CA LEU A 251 15.46 28.22 18.44
C LEU A 251 16.79 27.46 18.44
N LEU A 252 16.94 26.44 17.60
CA LEU A 252 18.18 25.65 17.49
C LEU A 252 19.34 26.54 17.01
N MET A 253 19.11 27.36 15.98
CA MET A 253 20.16 28.23 15.43
C MET A 253 20.60 29.29 16.45
N GLN A 254 19.70 29.80 17.29
CA GLN A 254 20.06 30.71 18.40
C GLN A 254 20.83 30.02 19.52
N ALA A 255 20.65 28.71 19.69
CA ALA A 255 21.27 27.89 20.72
C ALA A 255 22.56 27.19 20.26
N LEU A 256 23.14 27.54 19.10
CA LEU A 256 24.39 26.95 18.61
C LEU A 256 25.59 27.03 19.57
N PRO A 257 25.75 28.08 20.41
CA PRO A 257 26.81 28.09 21.42
C PRO A 257 26.72 26.97 22.47
N ASP A 258 25.54 26.35 22.62
CA ASP A 258 25.30 25.16 23.48
C ASP A 258 24.50 24.11 22.68
N HIS A 259 25.15 23.57 21.65
CA HIS A 259 24.58 22.58 20.75
C HIS A 259 24.82 21.17 21.28
N PHE A 260 23.98 20.75 22.24
CA PHE A 260 24.07 19.43 22.89
C PHE A 260 25.39 19.21 23.64
N GLY A 261 25.92 20.26 24.28
CA GLY A 261 27.18 20.21 25.04
C GLY A 261 28.43 20.52 24.22
N GLU A 262 28.28 20.84 22.93
CA GLU A 262 29.35 21.30 22.05
C GLU A 262 29.06 22.72 21.55
N ASP A 263 30.09 23.50 21.22
CA ASP A 263 29.94 24.81 20.58
C ASP A 263 29.95 24.65 19.06
N ALA A 264 28.80 24.93 18.43
CA ALA A 264 28.61 24.89 16.98
C ALA A 264 28.36 26.29 16.40
N SER A 265 28.86 27.33 17.06
CA SER A 265 28.68 28.72 16.65
C SER A 265 29.23 28.97 15.24
N LEU A 266 28.49 29.79 14.48
CA LEU A 266 28.87 30.25 13.15
C LEU A 266 29.04 31.77 13.17
N ASP A 267 29.69 32.32 12.15
CA ASP A 267 29.67 33.77 11.97
C ASP A 267 28.24 34.28 11.71
N ASP A 268 27.95 35.51 12.15
CA ASP A 268 26.61 36.10 12.09
C ASP A 268 25.99 36.05 10.69
N GLN A 269 26.81 36.21 9.65
CA GLN A 269 26.34 36.20 8.26
C GLN A 269 25.90 34.79 7.85
N LYS A 270 26.72 33.76 8.09
CA LYS A 270 26.36 32.37 7.82
C LYS A 270 25.18 31.93 8.68
N GLN A 271 25.18 32.25 9.97
CA GLN A 271 24.08 31.88 10.86
C GLN A 271 22.75 32.43 10.35
N LYS A 272 22.72 33.70 9.92
CA LYS A 272 21.52 34.30 9.32
C LYS A 272 21.14 33.61 8.01
N GLN A 273 22.08 33.43 7.09
CA GLN A 273 21.83 32.79 5.79
C GLN A 273 21.25 31.38 5.96
N LEU A 274 21.85 30.56 6.82
CA LEU A 274 21.42 29.20 7.08
C LEU A 274 20.07 29.17 7.79
N THR A 275 19.83 30.06 8.75
CA THR A 275 18.52 30.16 9.42
C THR A 275 17.42 30.49 8.40
N ASP A 276 17.65 31.45 7.51
CA ASP A 276 16.68 31.82 6.48
C ASP A 276 16.38 30.64 5.54
N TRP A 277 17.41 29.90 5.13
CA TRP A 277 17.24 28.72 4.27
C TRP A 277 16.51 27.57 4.98
N LEU A 278 16.86 27.30 6.24
CA LEU A 278 16.21 26.27 7.06
C LEU A 278 14.72 26.56 7.25
N VAL A 279 14.37 27.81 7.56
CA VAL A 279 12.98 28.26 7.73
C VAL A 279 12.18 28.12 6.44
N GLN A 280 12.76 28.45 5.28
CA GLN A 280 12.10 28.31 3.98
C GLN A 280 11.82 26.85 3.59
N ASN A 281 12.65 25.91 4.06
CA ASN A 281 12.55 24.48 3.75
C ASN A 281 12.04 23.63 4.92
N ALA A 282 11.54 24.28 5.98
CA ALA A 282 11.12 23.64 7.21
C ALA A 282 9.93 22.68 7.02
N ALA A 283 9.58 21.94 8.07
CA ALA A 283 8.42 21.06 8.10
C ALA A 283 7.11 21.77 7.70
N ASP A 284 7.03 23.09 7.89
CA ASP A 284 5.88 23.92 7.55
C ASP A 284 5.64 24.07 6.04
N THR A 285 6.66 23.85 5.21
CA THR A 285 6.57 23.97 3.74
C THR A 285 6.57 22.61 3.01
N ALA A 286 6.84 21.52 3.73
CA ALA A 286 6.82 20.16 3.22
C ALA A 286 5.55 19.39 3.62
N ASP A 287 5.04 18.54 2.74
CA ASP A 287 3.84 17.72 2.92
C ASP A 287 4.19 16.22 3.04
N THR A 288 5.26 15.87 3.74
CA THR A 288 5.68 14.47 3.91
C THR A 288 5.16 13.90 5.22
N LYS A 289 5.07 12.57 5.33
CA LYS A 289 4.76 11.93 6.61
C LYS A 289 5.69 12.38 7.73
N ALA A 290 6.98 12.51 7.44
CA ALA A 290 7.97 12.95 8.41
C ALA A 290 7.71 14.40 8.86
N SER A 291 7.45 15.33 7.94
CA SER A 291 7.18 16.74 8.29
C SER A 291 5.92 16.88 9.15
N HIS A 292 4.87 16.11 8.88
CA HIS A 292 3.64 16.13 9.68
C HIS A 292 3.79 15.45 11.05
N ARG A 293 4.59 14.38 11.15
CA ARG A 293 4.65 13.55 12.37
C ARG A 293 5.81 13.90 13.31
N LEU A 294 6.90 14.49 12.81
CA LEU A 294 8.05 14.90 13.63
C LEU A 294 7.96 16.36 14.10
N ARG A 295 7.11 17.20 13.49
CA ARG A 295 6.92 18.59 13.91
C ARG A 295 6.41 18.79 15.34
N ALA A 296 5.77 17.78 15.92
CA ALA A 296 5.25 17.83 17.29
C ALA A 296 6.34 17.40 18.28
N THR A 297 7.05 18.37 18.85
CA THR A 297 8.13 18.18 19.82
C THR A 297 7.70 18.51 21.24
N ASP A 298 8.41 17.95 22.22
CA ASP A 298 8.25 18.31 23.63
C ASP A 298 8.73 19.76 23.84
N PRO A 299 7.93 20.67 24.42
CA PRO A 299 8.35 22.04 24.71
C PRO A 299 9.64 22.14 25.54
N ALA A 300 9.95 21.14 26.36
CA ALA A 300 11.18 21.09 27.15
C ALA A 300 12.43 20.76 26.30
N THR A 301 12.25 20.12 25.15
CA THR A 301 13.33 19.82 24.19
C THR A 301 12.85 20.07 22.76
N PRO A 302 12.62 21.34 22.38
CA PRO A 302 11.83 21.71 21.21
C PRO A 302 12.47 21.28 19.89
N TYR A 303 13.78 21.02 19.87
CA TYR A 303 14.54 20.61 18.68
C TYR A 303 15.19 19.21 18.81
N THR A 304 14.78 18.38 19.78
CA THR A 304 15.28 17.01 19.92
C THR A 304 14.36 15.97 19.22
N LEU A 305 14.68 15.63 17.97
CA LEU A 305 13.88 14.70 17.14
C LEU A 305 13.63 13.32 17.78
N THR A 306 14.64 12.76 18.44
CA THR A 306 14.59 11.42 19.06
C THR A 306 13.66 11.34 20.26
N LYS A 307 13.22 12.49 20.80
CA LYS A 307 12.24 12.57 21.89
C LYS A 307 10.81 12.78 21.41
N THR A 308 10.58 12.94 20.10
CA THR A 308 9.21 13.07 19.56
C THR A 308 8.40 11.79 19.80
N ARG A 309 7.09 11.93 19.97
CA ARG A 309 6.17 10.77 20.14
C ARG A 309 6.22 9.84 18.93
N PHE A 310 6.34 10.39 17.73
CA PHE A 310 6.42 9.58 16.52
C PHE A 310 7.70 8.76 16.48
N TRP A 311 8.86 9.38 16.74
CA TRP A 311 10.14 8.67 16.74
C TRP A 311 10.16 7.56 17.79
N THR A 312 9.79 7.87 19.03
CA THR A 312 9.75 6.91 20.14
C THR A 312 8.79 5.76 19.87
N SER A 313 7.61 6.04 19.31
CA SER A 313 6.65 4.98 18.94
C SER A 313 7.17 4.07 17.82
N LYS A 314 7.93 4.60 16.85
CA LYS A 314 8.43 3.79 15.72
C LYS A 314 9.67 2.98 16.06
N HIS A 315 10.46 3.41 17.03
CA HIS A 315 11.69 2.74 17.44
C HIS A 315 11.54 1.93 18.75
N ARG A 316 10.34 1.85 19.34
CA ARG A 316 10.10 1.20 20.64
C ARG A 316 10.52 -0.28 20.70
N ASP A 317 10.46 -0.97 19.57
CA ASP A 317 10.75 -2.40 19.48
C ASP A 317 12.24 -2.68 19.19
N ILE A 318 13.07 -1.63 19.11
CA ILE A 318 14.52 -1.71 18.93
C ILE A 318 15.19 -1.57 20.29
N ALA A 319 15.94 -2.60 20.69
CA ALA A 319 16.68 -2.60 21.95
C ALA A 319 17.74 -1.50 21.98
N ASP A 320 17.91 -0.85 23.13
CA ASP A 320 18.84 0.26 23.35
C ASP A 320 20.29 -0.07 22.96
N GLU A 321 20.73 -1.31 23.18
CA GLU A 321 22.07 -1.76 22.78
C GLU A 321 22.28 -1.75 21.26
N THR A 322 21.21 -1.84 20.46
CA THR A 322 21.30 -1.73 19.00
C THR A 322 21.84 -0.36 18.61
N PHE A 323 21.40 0.71 19.28
CA PHE A 323 21.88 2.07 18.98
C PHE A 323 23.33 2.31 19.37
N LYS A 324 23.91 1.44 20.22
CA LYS A 324 25.33 1.52 20.64
C LYS A 324 26.28 0.74 19.73
N ARG A 325 25.76 -0.06 18.79
CA ARG A 325 26.58 -0.81 17.82
C ARG A 325 27.45 0.16 17.03
N ALA A 326 28.70 -0.20 16.76
CA ALA A 326 29.66 0.68 16.07
C ALA A 326 29.13 1.31 14.76
N PRO A 327 28.37 0.62 13.89
CA PRO A 327 27.82 1.23 12.67
C PRO A 327 26.73 2.29 12.91
N ILE A 328 26.03 2.23 14.05
CA ILE A 328 24.92 3.14 14.38
C ILE A 328 25.41 4.23 15.32
N PHE A 329 26.11 3.85 16.39
CA PHE A 329 26.76 4.68 17.42
C PHE A 329 25.83 5.60 18.25
N SER A 330 24.75 6.12 17.67
CA SER A 330 23.79 6.98 18.35
C SER A 330 22.40 6.88 17.74
N ARG A 331 21.36 7.19 18.54
CA ARG A 331 19.98 7.35 18.08
C ARG A 331 19.79 8.48 17.06
N SER A 332 20.72 9.44 17.00
CA SER A 332 20.68 10.57 16.06
C SER A 332 21.22 10.21 14.67
N ASN A 333 21.92 9.08 14.52
CA ASN A 333 22.51 8.65 13.27
C ASN A 333 21.48 7.92 12.39
N CYS A 334 20.50 8.66 11.88
CA CYS A 334 19.40 8.06 11.13
C CYS A 334 19.88 7.39 9.83
N SER A 335 20.89 7.94 9.15
CA SER A 335 21.42 7.42 7.87
C SER A 335 22.07 6.05 8.00
N ALA A 336 22.59 5.70 9.18
CA ALA A 336 23.10 4.35 9.45
C ALA A 336 22.02 3.27 9.30
N CYS A 337 20.74 3.62 9.50
CA CYS A 337 19.62 2.68 9.38
C CYS A 337 18.70 3.01 8.19
N HIS A 338 18.58 4.27 7.80
CA HIS A 338 17.69 4.75 6.75
C HIS A 338 18.49 5.29 5.57
N SER A 339 18.57 4.54 4.48
CA SER A 339 19.35 4.95 3.30
C SER A 339 18.80 6.21 2.60
N ASP A 340 17.58 6.62 2.92
CA ASP A 340 16.93 7.82 2.43
C ASP A 340 16.78 8.93 3.48
N ALA A 341 17.51 8.88 4.60
CA ALA A 341 17.40 9.85 5.69
C ALA A 341 17.55 11.31 5.21
N GLU A 342 18.50 11.57 4.30
CA GLU A 342 18.76 12.91 3.75
C GLU A 342 17.59 13.46 2.94
N SER A 343 16.74 12.60 2.38
CA SER A 343 15.53 13.02 1.64
C SER A 343 14.41 13.56 2.55
N GLY A 344 14.49 13.28 3.85
CA GLY A 344 13.42 13.56 4.80
C GLY A 344 12.16 12.71 4.64
N GLN A 345 12.15 11.68 3.77
CA GLN A 345 10.94 10.87 3.51
C GLN A 345 10.78 9.68 4.46
N PHE A 346 11.90 9.02 4.84
CA PHE A 346 11.92 7.83 5.70
C PHE A 346 10.97 6.71 5.21
N PHE A 347 11.11 6.33 3.94
CA PHE A 347 10.33 5.28 3.32
C PHE A 347 10.67 3.92 3.96
N PRO A 348 9.71 3.14 4.49
CA PRO A 348 10.05 1.99 5.33
C PRO A 348 10.92 0.90 4.67
N PRO A 349 10.78 0.58 3.37
CA PRO A 349 11.69 -0.33 2.68
C PRO A 349 13.16 0.10 2.64
N ASN A 350 13.45 1.38 2.88
CA ASN A 350 14.82 1.91 2.95
C ASN A 350 15.43 1.78 4.36
N ALA A 351 14.69 1.23 5.33
CA ALA A 351 15.15 1.00 6.69
C ALA A 351 15.77 -0.40 6.84
N THR A 352 17.03 -0.46 7.29
CA THR A 352 17.75 -1.70 7.60
C THR A 352 18.56 -1.54 8.88
N LEU A 353 18.60 -2.56 9.73
CA LEU A 353 19.46 -2.54 10.91
C LEU A 353 20.81 -3.17 10.58
N PRO A 354 21.91 -2.40 10.56
CA PRO A 354 23.23 -2.97 10.34
C PRO A 354 23.61 -3.91 11.49
N ASN A 355 24.24 -5.02 11.12
CA ASN A 355 24.85 -5.94 12.08
C ASN A 355 26.20 -5.39 12.52
N GLU A 356 26.66 -5.75 13.71
CA GLU A 356 28.07 -5.56 14.07
C GLU A 356 28.91 -6.37 13.08
N ALA A 357 29.91 -5.73 12.45
CA ALA A 357 30.88 -6.47 11.67
C ALA A 357 31.54 -7.51 12.61
N LYS A 358 31.51 -8.78 12.20
CA LYS A 358 32.16 -9.87 12.94
C LYS A 358 33.68 -9.73 12.94
#